data_AF-A0ABD1WW32-F1
#
_entry.id   AF-A0ABD1WW32-F1
#
_cell.length_a   1.000
_cell.length_b   1.000
_cell.length_c   1.000
_cell.angle_alpha   90.00
_cell.angle_beta   90.00
_cell.angle_gamma   90.00
#
_symmetry.space_group_name_H-M   'P 1'
#
loop_
_entity.id
_entity.type
_entity.pdbx_description
1 polymer ?
#
loop_
_entity_poly.entity_id
_entity_poly.type
_entity_poly.pdbx_seq_one_letter_code
_entity_poly.pdbx_strand_id
1 'polypeptide(L)'
;MAAMIMTQKLTALLHFSEIQKHPNNQFIKKFKNRAQAQFKNNNFSISFQVISSSLETDSSNCSHSNNQEVGEKFYGKARKLVQEFNPKIPIEEAWTPPSSWYTDPDFYSLELDQVFYRGWHPVGYTEQIKEPRQFFTGRLGSIEYVVCRDDSGTLRAFHNVCRHHASLLASGTGNKSCFVCPYHGWTYGLDGALLKATRITGIKNFKVNEMGLIPLKVAIWGSFVILNFEGVLTKEDLDTSVVGDEWLGTSAELLSANGVDTSLDYVCRREYTIECNWKVFCDNYLDGGYHVPYAHKGLASGLNLESYSTKMFEKVSIQSCDGGPVNGKEDFDRLGSNALYAFVYPNFMINRYGPWMDTNLVVPLGPRKCQVIFDYFLDPSLRDNTDFIGKSLEDSEKVQMEDIILCEAVQRGLESPAYSIGRYSPNVEMAMHHFHCLLYENLSI
;
A
#
# COMPACT_ATOMS: atom_id res chain seq x y z
N MET A 1 -15.98 12.46 29.05
CA MET A 1 -15.07 11.53 28.35
C MET A 1 -15.04 10.11 28.95
N ALA A 2 -15.28 9.90 30.25
CA ALA A 2 -15.44 8.54 30.81
C ALA A 2 -16.81 7.86 30.50
N ALA A 3 -17.85 8.64 30.20
CA ALA A 3 -19.18 8.11 29.85
C ALA A 3 -19.31 7.60 28.40
N MET A 4 -18.39 7.99 27.51
CA MET A 4 -18.43 7.61 26.09
C MET A 4 -17.68 6.28 25.81
N ILE A 5 -16.79 5.89 26.74
CA ILE A 5 -16.06 4.60 26.71
C ILE A 5 -16.95 3.45 27.22
N MET A 6 -17.98 3.72 28.04
CA MET A 6 -18.94 2.69 28.45
C MET A 6 -19.87 2.27 27.30
N THR A 7 -20.27 3.20 26.42
CA THR A 7 -21.25 2.90 25.37
C THR A 7 -20.66 2.07 24.24
N GLN A 8 -19.37 2.22 23.91
CA GLN A 8 -18.70 1.38 22.91
C GLN A 8 -18.38 -0.05 23.40
N LYS A 9 -18.21 -0.27 24.71
CA LYS A 9 -18.06 -1.63 25.27
C LYS A 9 -19.38 -2.39 25.40
N LEU A 10 -20.52 -1.70 25.41
CA LEU A 10 -21.85 -2.33 25.46
C LEU A 10 -22.34 -2.81 24.07
N THR A 11 -21.92 -2.17 22.98
CA THR A 11 -22.26 -2.63 21.62
C THR A 11 -21.49 -3.90 21.24
N ALA A 12 -20.26 -4.09 21.73
CA ALA A 12 -19.49 -5.32 21.54
C ALA A 12 -20.02 -6.53 22.36
N LEU A 13 -20.83 -6.27 23.40
CA LEU A 13 -21.49 -7.30 24.20
C LEU A 13 -22.88 -7.72 23.65
N LEU A 14 -23.43 -6.98 22.69
CA LEU A 14 -24.71 -7.28 22.03
C LEU A 14 -24.56 -8.04 20.70
N HIS A 15 -23.32 -8.31 20.24
CA HIS A 15 -23.05 -9.22 19.11
C HIS A 15 -22.59 -10.63 19.54
N PHE A 16 -22.45 -10.88 20.84
CA PHE A 16 -22.15 -12.20 21.39
C PHE A 16 -23.37 -12.92 21.99
N SER A 17 -24.59 -12.38 21.82
CA SER A 17 -25.81 -12.95 22.41
C SER A 17 -26.68 -13.79 21.46
N GLU A 18 -26.23 -14.13 20.25
CA GLU A 18 -26.97 -15.08 19.39
C GLU A 18 -26.45 -16.52 19.40
N ILE A 19 -25.42 -16.83 20.19
CA ILE A 19 -24.96 -18.22 20.37
C ILE A 19 -24.87 -18.53 21.85
N GLN A 20 -25.97 -19.05 22.42
CA GLN A 20 -25.96 -20.04 23.51
C GLN A 20 -27.38 -20.39 23.97
N LYS A 21 -28.00 -21.36 23.29
CA LYS A 21 -28.87 -22.33 23.97
C LYS A 21 -27.94 -23.45 24.45
N HIS A 22 -27.62 -23.52 25.75
CA HIS A 22 -27.51 -24.75 26.55
C HIS A 22 -26.96 -24.45 27.96
N PRO A 23 -27.57 -24.97 29.04
CA PRO A 23 -27.21 -24.64 30.42
C PRO A 23 -26.24 -25.68 30.99
N ASN A 24 -24.99 -25.28 31.24
CA ASN A 24 -24.12 -25.75 32.34
C ASN A 24 -22.66 -25.44 31.99
N ASN A 25 -22.13 -24.33 32.50
CA ASN A 25 -20.67 -24.19 32.57
C ASN A 25 -20.24 -23.48 33.86
N GLN A 26 -19.60 -24.23 34.75
CA GLN A 26 -19.14 -23.83 36.07
C GLN A 26 -17.97 -22.83 36.05
N PHE A 27 -17.46 -22.46 34.87
CA PHE A 27 -16.34 -21.53 34.71
C PHE A 27 -16.69 -20.05 35.01
N ILE A 28 -17.93 -19.63 34.80
CA ILE A 28 -18.34 -18.20 34.93
C ILE A 28 -18.41 -17.74 36.40
N LYS A 29 -18.57 -18.66 37.36
CA LYS A 29 -18.62 -18.31 38.79
C LYS A 29 -17.26 -17.97 39.40
N LYS A 30 -16.15 -18.44 38.83
CA LYS A 30 -14.80 -18.23 39.38
C LYS A 30 -14.17 -16.89 38.96
N PHE A 31 -14.62 -16.30 37.85
CA PHE A 31 -14.10 -15.02 37.33
C PHE A 31 -14.69 -13.79 38.02
N LYS A 32 -15.96 -13.86 38.46
CA LYS A 32 -16.64 -12.73 39.13
C LYS A 32 -16.03 -12.34 40.49
N ASN A 33 -15.43 -13.27 41.23
CA ASN A 33 -14.91 -13.00 42.57
C ASN A 33 -13.49 -12.40 42.59
N ARG A 34 -12.75 -12.41 41.47
CA ARG A 34 -11.40 -11.82 41.39
C ARG A 34 -11.39 -10.35 40.97
N ALA A 35 -12.40 -9.89 40.24
CA ALA A 35 -12.49 -8.50 39.78
C ALA A 35 -12.96 -7.50 40.86
N GLN A 36 -13.55 -7.97 41.97
CA GLN A 36 -14.05 -7.10 43.05
C GLN A 36 -13.01 -6.77 44.13
N ALA A 37 -11.85 -7.43 44.15
CA ALA A 37 -10.83 -7.22 45.19
C ALA A 37 -9.78 -6.13 44.83
N GLN A 38 -9.68 -5.71 43.57
CA GLN A 38 -8.60 -4.84 43.10
C GLN A 38 -8.98 -3.35 43.00
N PHE A 39 -10.21 -2.99 43.32
CA PHE A 39 -10.75 -1.63 43.20
C PHE A 39 -10.74 -0.80 44.51
N LYS A 40 -10.14 -1.30 45.60
CA LYS A 40 -10.16 -0.62 46.90
C LYS A 40 -8.88 0.10 47.34
N ASN A 41 -7.77 0.00 46.60
CA ASN A 41 -6.55 0.71 46.95
C ASN A 41 -5.96 1.38 45.70
N ASN A 42 -6.16 2.69 45.57
CA ASN A 42 -5.14 3.65 45.13
C ASN A 42 -5.75 5.07 45.04
N ASN A 43 -5.41 5.90 46.03
CA ASN A 43 -5.59 7.35 45.99
C ASN A 43 -4.43 7.96 45.19
N PHE A 44 -4.72 8.70 44.13
CA PHE A 44 -3.78 9.67 43.56
C PHE A 44 -4.53 10.96 43.19
N SER A 45 -4.17 12.04 43.87
CA SER A 45 -4.55 13.41 43.56
C SER A 45 -3.52 14.02 42.62
N ILE A 46 -3.95 14.60 41.48
CA ILE A 46 -3.08 15.43 40.64
C ILE A 46 -3.72 16.82 40.52
N SER A 47 -2.98 17.81 41.00
CA SER A 47 -3.27 19.24 40.86
C SER A 47 -2.88 19.74 39.47
N PHE A 48 -3.79 20.42 38.77
CA PHE A 48 -3.48 21.15 37.54
C PHE A 48 -3.08 22.60 37.89
N GLN A 49 -1.89 23.00 37.48
CA GLN A 49 -1.44 24.39 37.51
C GLN A 49 -1.50 24.94 36.08
N VAL A 50 -2.24 26.03 35.92
CA VAL A 50 -2.46 26.74 34.67
C VAL A 50 -1.23 27.61 34.38
N ILE A 51 -0.63 27.48 33.20
CA ILE A 51 0.29 28.49 32.65
C ILE A 51 -0.37 29.06 31.40
N SER A 52 -0.82 30.30 31.52
CA SER A 52 -1.23 31.15 30.40
C SER A 52 0.00 31.87 29.85
N SER A 53 0.29 31.71 28.57
CA SER A 53 1.09 32.69 27.83
C SER A 53 0.50 32.89 26.44
N SER A 54 0.00 34.11 26.25
CA SER A 54 -0.45 34.72 25.02
C SER A 54 0.66 34.76 23.97
N LEU A 55 0.33 34.33 22.74
CA LEU A 55 1.13 34.60 21.55
C LEU A 55 0.24 35.32 20.54
N GLU A 56 0.50 36.63 20.42
CA GLU A 56 0.09 37.44 19.29
C GLU A 56 0.98 37.14 18.08
N THR A 57 0.40 37.41 16.92
CA THR A 57 0.84 37.09 15.56
C THR A 57 2.18 37.70 15.16
N ASP A 58 3.00 36.93 14.42
CA ASP A 58 3.71 37.47 13.26
C ASP A 58 3.89 36.38 12.19
N SER A 59 3.26 36.63 11.04
CA SER A 59 3.17 35.72 9.89
C SER A 59 4.03 36.26 8.75
N SER A 60 5.32 35.89 8.74
CA SER A 60 6.17 35.85 7.54
C SER A 60 7.58 35.40 7.94
N ASN A 61 8.16 34.43 7.23
CA ASN A 61 9.53 33.89 7.36
C ASN A 61 9.78 32.69 8.30
N CYS A 62 8.97 31.63 8.22
CA CYS A 62 9.43 30.34 8.73
C CYS A 62 8.83 29.18 7.92
N SER A 63 9.53 28.71 6.88
CA SER A 63 9.06 27.52 6.14
C SER A 63 10.14 26.59 5.62
N HIS A 64 11.43 26.81 5.89
CA HIS A 64 12.49 25.87 5.45
C HIS A 64 13.39 25.37 6.59
N SER A 65 13.65 26.15 7.64
CA SER A 65 14.54 25.71 8.74
C SER A 65 13.86 24.82 9.80
N ASN A 66 12.56 25.02 10.07
CA ASN A 66 11.86 24.28 11.14
C ASN A 66 11.53 22.82 10.81
N ASN A 67 11.43 22.45 9.52
CA ASN A 67 11.12 21.06 9.14
C ASN A 67 12.32 20.12 9.31
N GLN A 68 13.55 20.63 9.14
CA GLN A 68 14.77 19.85 9.31
C GLN A 68 15.03 19.50 10.79
N GLU A 69 14.91 20.46 11.71
CA GLU A 69 15.08 20.23 13.15
C GLU A 69 14.01 19.29 13.75
N VAL A 70 12.77 19.33 13.24
CA VAL A 70 11.69 18.44 13.69
C VAL A 70 11.88 17.02 13.13
N GLY A 71 12.32 16.89 11.89
CA GLY A 71 12.61 15.59 11.24
C GLY A 71 13.79 14.85 11.86
N GLU A 72 14.85 15.55 12.28
CA GLU A 72 15.97 14.95 13.02
C GLU A 72 15.55 14.41 14.39
N LYS A 73 14.58 15.05 15.04
CA LYS A 73 14.10 14.66 16.37
C LYS A 73 13.14 13.47 16.34
N PHE A 74 12.38 13.30 15.25
CA PHE A 74 11.37 12.23 15.12
C PHE A 74 11.95 10.90 14.62
N TYR A 75 12.95 10.92 13.73
CA TYR A 75 13.49 9.72 13.08
C TYR A 75 14.98 9.48 13.34
N GLY A 76 15.58 10.16 14.32
CA GLY A 76 17.03 10.20 14.52
C GLY A 76 17.73 8.84 14.68
N LYS A 77 17.03 7.80 15.15
CA LYS A 77 17.58 6.43 15.20
C LYS A 77 17.56 5.78 13.82
N ALA A 78 16.40 5.71 13.16
CA ALA A 78 16.26 5.13 11.83
C ALA A 78 17.20 5.81 10.81
N ARG A 79 17.31 7.15 10.82
CA ARG A 79 18.23 7.88 9.94
C ARG A 79 19.70 7.51 10.14
N LYS A 80 20.13 7.20 11.37
CA LYS A 80 21.49 6.69 11.62
C LYS A 80 21.68 5.30 11.04
N LEU A 81 20.69 4.42 11.21
CA LEU A 81 20.71 3.05 10.67
C LEU A 81 20.68 3.04 9.13
N VAL A 82 20.06 4.03 8.48
CA VAL A 82 20.12 4.19 7.01
C VAL A 82 21.56 4.37 6.53
N GLN A 83 22.40 5.10 7.29
CA GLN A 83 23.80 5.35 6.92
C GLN A 83 24.72 4.12 7.03
N GLU A 84 24.23 3.00 7.57
CA GLU A 84 24.98 1.74 7.61
C GLU A 84 25.02 1.04 6.24
N PHE A 85 24.12 1.40 5.33
CA PHE A 85 24.18 0.99 3.92
C PHE A 85 24.89 2.06 3.09
N ASN A 86 25.73 1.64 2.13
CA ASN A 86 26.43 2.55 1.23
C ASN A 86 26.05 2.25 -0.23
N PRO A 87 25.22 3.09 -0.87
CA PRO A 87 24.73 2.84 -2.24
C PRO A 87 25.81 3.04 -3.31
N LYS A 88 26.99 3.58 -2.94
CA LYS A 88 28.08 3.85 -3.88
C LYS A 88 29.00 2.65 -4.11
N ILE A 89 28.87 1.61 -3.29
CA ILE A 89 29.66 0.39 -3.45
C ILE A 89 29.03 -0.41 -4.60
N PRO A 90 29.81 -0.80 -5.63
CA PRO A 90 29.29 -1.62 -6.71
C PRO A 90 28.85 -2.99 -6.19
N ILE A 91 27.87 -3.62 -6.85
CA ILE A 91 27.18 -4.81 -6.34
C ILE A 91 28.13 -5.98 -6.02
N GLU A 92 29.22 -6.13 -6.77
CA GLU A 92 30.27 -7.12 -6.58
C GLU A 92 30.94 -7.02 -5.21
N GLU A 93 30.96 -5.81 -4.64
CA GLU A 93 31.57 -5.46 -3.36
C GLU A 93 30.53 -5.08 -2.29
N ALA A 94 29.26 -4.93 -2.66
CA ALA A 94 28.21 -4.42 -1.78
C ALA A 94 27.71 -5.45 -0.76
N TRP A 95 27.20 -4.92 0.35
CA TRP A 95 26.44 -5.67 1.36
C TRP A 95 24.97 -5.29 1.25
N THR A 96 24.07 -6.21 1.58
CA THR A 96 22.65 -5.89 1.75
C THR A 96 22.48 -4.86 2.86
N PRO A 97 21.35 -4.12 2.91
CA PRO A 97 21.04 -3.33 4.08
C PRO A 97 21.05 -4.18 5.35
N PRO A 98 21.41 -3.59 6.50
CA PRO A 98 21.38 -4.31 7.77
C PRO A 98 19.97 -4.73 8.14
N SER A 99 19.85 -5.82 8.88
CA SER A 99 18.57 -6.40 9.33
C SER A 99 17.71 -5.41 10.12
N SER A 100 18.34 -4.37 10.69
CA SER A 100 17.69 -3.22 11.34
C SER A 100 16.72 -2.48 10.42
N TRP A 101 16.96 -2.42 9.09
CA TRP A 101 16.01 -1.83 8.13
C TRP A 101 14.68 -2.59 8.11
N TYR A 102 14.69 -3.87 8.43
CA TYR A 102 13.52 -4.76 8.34
C TYR A 102 12.87 -5.01 9.70
N THR A 103 13.57 -4.72 10.80
CA THR A 103 13.18 -5.12 12.15
C THR A 103 12.99 -3.94 13.10
N ASP A 104 13.62 -2.80 12.84
CA ASP A 104 13.51 -1.63 13.70
C ASP A 104 12.18 -0.89 13.44
N PRO A 105 11.32 -0.71 14.46
CA PRO A 105 10.01 -0.12 14.28
C PRO A 105 10.05 1.34 13.82
N ASP A 106 11.14 2.07 14.04
CA ASP A 106 11.26 3.48 13.65
C ASP A 106 11.34 3.62 12.12
N PHE A 107 11.73 2.56 11.39
CA PHE A 107 11.70 2.58 9.92
C PHE A 107 10.28 2.69 9.39
N TYR A 108 9.28 2.08 10.01
CA TYR A 108 7.92 2.09 9.47
C TYR A 108 7.38 3.52 9.33
N SER A 109 7.58 4.37 10.34
CA SER A 109 7.14 5.77 10.25
C SER A 109 7.98 6.59 9.28
N LEU A 110 9.30 6.37 9.24
CA LEU A 110 10.19 7.05 8.29
C LEU A 110 9.85 6.68 6.83
N GLU A 111 9.61 5.40 6.56
CA GLU A 111 9.26 4.88 5.23
C GLU A 111 7.89 5.39 4.78
N LEU A 112 6.90 5.45 5.67
CA LEU A 112 5.61 6.06 5.33
C LEU A 112 5.80 7.51 4.85
N ASP A 113 6.58 8.30 5.58
CA ASP A 113 6.80 9.72 5.29
C ASP A 113 7.68 9.98 4.05
N GLN A 114 8.77 9.22 3.89
CA GLN A 114 9.78 9.48 2.85
C GLN A 114 9.61 8.62 1.59
N VAL A 115 8.79 7.57 1.64
CA VAL A 115 8.59 6.64 0.52
C VAL A 115 7.12 6.60 0.11
N PHE A 116 6.21 6.27 1.02
CA PHE A 116 4.81 5.96 0.65
C PHE A 116 3.91 7.20 0.50
N TYR A 117 4.21 8.31 1.17
CA TYR A 117 3.44 9.56 1.02
C TYR A 117 3.98 10.48 -0.07
N ARG A 118 4.87 9.96 -0.92
CA ARG A 118 5.52 10.70 -2.01
C ARG A 118 5.43 9.94 -3.32
N GLY A 119 5.38 10.69 -4.42
CA GLY A 119 5.30 10.11 -5.76
C GLY A 119 3.98 9.38 -6.03
N TRP A 120 3.93 8.71 -7.17
CA TRP A 120 2.75 8.00 -7.66
C TRP A 120 2.70 6.56 -7.13
N HIS A 121 1.54 6.19 -6.58
CA HIS A 121 1.26 4.87 -6.04
C HIS A 121 -0.01 4.30 -6.66
N PRO A 122 -0.01 3.07 -7.17
CA PRO A 122 -1.24 2.42 -7.61
C PRO A 122 -2.14 2.13 -6.41
N VAL A 123 -3.43 2.43 -6.57
CA VAL A 123 -4.44 2.29 -5.51
C VAL A 123 -5.66 1.47 -5.95
N GLY A 124 -5.79 1.23 -7.25
CA GLY A 124 -6.94 0.55 -7.83
C GLY A 124 -6.79 0.35 -9.32
N TYR A 125 -7.87 -0.08 -9.95
CA TYR A 125 -7.94 -0.35 -11.38
C TYR A 125 -9.17 0.33 -12.01
N THR A 126 -9.11 0.58 -13.31
CA THR A 126 -10.08 1.41 -14.04
C THR A 126 -11.51 0.88 -13.98
N GLU A 127 -11.72 -0.44 -13.98
CA GLU A 127 -13.07 -1.04 -13.89
C GLU A 127 -13.78 -0.76 -12.55
N GLN A 128 -13.07 -0.34 -11.49
CA GLN A 128 -13.71 0.08 -10.23
C GLN A 128 -14.48 1.41 -10.35
N ILE A 129 -14.11 2.24 -11.34
CA ILE A 129 -14.59 3.62 -11.53
C ILE A 129 -14.85 3.93 -13.00
N LYS A 130 -15.47 3.01 -13.73
CA LYS A 130 -15.77 3.18 -15.16
C LYS A 130 -16.77 4.31 -15.44
N GLU A 131 -17.85 4.36 -14.67
CA GLU A 131 -19.01 5.24 -14.91
C GLU A 131 -19.02 6.47 -14.00
N PRO A 132 -19.64 7.59 -14.42
CA PRO A 132 -19.92 8.72 -13.55
C PRO A 132 -20.56 8.29 -12.23
N ARG A 133 -20.22 8.99 -11.14
CA ARG A 133 -20.69 8.74 -9.76
C ARG A 133 -20.16 7.47 -9.09
N GLN A 134 -19.41 6.63 -9.79
CA GLN A 134 -18.73 5.51 -9.14
C GLN A 134 -17.59 6.02 -8.25
N PHE A 135 -17.37 5.32 -7.14
CA PHE A 135 -16.28 5.59 -6.20
C PHE A 135 -15.71 4.29 -5.64
N PHE A 136 -14.46 4.36 -5.18
CA PHE A 136 -13.88 3.41 -4.24
C PHE A 136 -13.08 4.13 -3.16
N THR A 137 -12.89 3.47 -2.02
CA THR A 137 -12.08 3.97 -0.92
C THR A 137 -10.93 3.02 -0.60
N GLY A 138 -9.85 3.54 -0.04
CA GLY A 138 -8.77 2.73 0.50
C GLY A 138 -7.92 3.51 1.47
N ARG A 139 -6.84 2.88 1.91
CA ARG A 139 -5.95 3.41 2.93
C ARG A 139 -4.49 3.07 2.62
N LEU A 140 -3.59 4.04 2.79
CA LEU A 140 -2.15 3.85 2.81
C LEU A 140 -1.58 4.46 4.08
N GLY A 141 -0.98 3.65 4.96
CA GLY A 141 -0.51 4.11 6.27
C GLY A 141 -1.63 4.75 7.11
N SER A 142 -1.59 6.07 7.28
CA SER A 142 -2.62 6.88 7.97
C SER A 142 -3.50 7.70 7.02
N ILE A 143 -3.25 7.63 5.70
CA ILE A 143 -4.02 8.36 4.70
C ILE A 143 -5.24 7.51 4.29
N GLU A 144 -6.42 7.98 4.66
CA GLU A 144 -7.71 7.47 4.17
C GLU A 144 -8.10 8.26 2.92
N TYR A 145 -8.35 7.57 1.79
CA TYR A 145 -8.67 8.22 0.52
C TYR A 145 -9.97 7.71 -0.09
N VAL A 146 -10.56 8.54 -0.94
CA VAL A 146 -11.68 8.19 -1.83
C VAL A 146 -11.33 8.66 -3.23
N VAL A 147 -11.52 7.78 -4.21
CA VAL A 147 -11.43 8.09 -5.64
C VAL A 147 -12.82 7.98 -6.23
N CYS A 148 -13.22 8.93 -7.06
CA CYS A 148 -14.52 8.92 -7.72
C CYS A 148 -14.49 9.56 -9.11
N ARG A 149 -15.52 9.27 -9.91
CA ARG A 149 -15.90 10.10 -11.06
C ARG A 149 -17.04 11.02 -10.68
N ASP A 150 -16.91 12.31 -10.98
CA ASP A 150 -18.00 13.25 -10.78
C ASP A 150 -19.14 13.07 -11.81
N ASP A 151 -20.18 13.91 -11.73
CA ASP A 151 -21.32 13.89 -12.67
C ASP A 151 -20.90 14.09 -14.14
N SER A 152 -19.78 14.76 -14.39
CA SER A 152 -19.20 14.96 -15.73
C SER A 152 -18.31 13.80 -16.19
N GLY A 153 -18.09 12.80 -15.33
CA GLY A 153 -17.16 11.69 -15.58
C GLY A 153 -15.70 12.04 -15.26
N THR A 154 -15.41 13.22 -14.73
CA THR A 154 -14.04 13.65 -14.39
C THR A 154 -13.54 12.86 -13.19
N LEU A 155 -12.34 12.27 -13.31
CA LEU A 155 -11.68 11.52 -12.24
C LEU A 155 -11.17 12.46 -11.15
N ARG A 156 -11.44 12.12 -9.89
CA ARG A 156 -11.09 12.93 -8.72
C ARG A 156 -10.70 12.03 -7.55
N ALA A 157 -9.84 12.55 -6.67
CA ALA A 157 -9.51 11.90 -5.42
C ALA A 157 -9.42 12.92 -4.28
N PHE A 158 -9.76 12.47 -3.08
CA PHE A 158 -9.74 13.29 -1.87
C PHE A 158 -9.30 12.47 -0.67
N HIS A 159 -8.80 13.15 0.36
CA HIS A 159 -8.82 12.56 1.70
C HIS A 159 -10.26 12.26 2.10
N ASN A 160 -10.55 11.01 2.46
CA ASN A 160 -11.88 10.51 2.84
C ASN A 160 -12.24 10.91 4.28
N VAL A 161 -12.11 12.21 4.60
CA VAL A 161 -12.22 12.73 5.96
C VAL A 161 -13.05 14.00 5.96
N CYS A 162 -14.16 13.98 6.70
CA CYS A 162 -15.02 15.15 6.85
C CYS A 162 -14.25 16.30 7.51
N ARG A 163 -14.30 17.49 6.89
CA ARG A 163 -13.66 18.72 7.38
C ARG A 163 -14.29 19.30 8.66
N HIS A 164 -15.38 18.73 9.16
CA HIS A 164 -16.01 19.16 10.41
C HIS A 164 -15.34 18.50 11.64
N HIS A 165 -15.53 17.19 11.82
CA HIS A 165 -14.95 16.43 12.95
C HIS A 165 -14.44 15.04 12.49
N ALA A 166 -13.73 15.01 11.36
CA ALA A 166 -12.91 13.89 10.89
C ALA A 166 -13.58 12.52 10.69
N SER A 167 -14.91 12.45 10.64
CA SER A 167 -15.60 11.22 10.26
C SER A 167 -15.25 10.83 8.81
N LEU A 168 -15.06 9.53 8.57
CA LEU A 168 -15.01 9.00 7.20
C LEU A 168 -16.35 9.27 6.48
N LEU A 169 -16.26 9.54 5.17
CA LEU A 169 -17.41 9.95 4.34
C LEU A 169 -17.96 8.80 3.51
N ALA A 170 -17.09 7.91 3.05
CA ALA A 170 -17.42 6.76 2.23
C ALA A 170 -16.66 5.52 2.72
N SER A 171 -17.12 4.34 2.31
CA SER A 171 -16.46 3.05 2.58
C SER A 171 -16.77 2.07 1.45
N GLY A 172 -15.78 1.26 1.08
CA GLY A 172 -15.88 0.25 0.02
C GLY A 172 -15.96 0.88 -1.37
N THR A 173 -16.71 0.22 -2.25
CA THR A 173 -16.99 0.67 -3.62
C THR A 173 -18.48 0.95 -3.78
N GLY A 174 -18.86 1.78 -4.76
CA GLY A 174 -20.27 1.98 -5.09
C GLY A 174 -20.55 3.18 -5.96
N ASN A 175 -21.81 3.61 -5.98
CA ASN A 175 -22.27 4.80 -6.71
C ASN A 175 -22.89 5.82 -5.73
N LYS A 176 -22.54 7.09 -5.84
CA LYS A 176 -23.07 8.18 -5.01
C LYS A 176 -23.23 9.46 -5.82
N SER A 177 -24.30 10.21 -5.61
CA SER A 177 -24.44 11.58 -6.14
C SER A 177 -23.73 12.64 -5.29
N CYS A 178 -23.43 12.33 -4.03
CA CYS A 178 -22.69 13.18 -3.10
C CYS A 178 -22.17 12.35 -1.90
N PHE A 179 -21.21 12.90 -1.17
CA PHE A 179 -20.71 12.31 0.07
C PHE A 179 -21.39 12.97 1.27
N VAL A 180 -22.20 12.21 2.01
CA VAL A 180 -22.88 12.69 3.22
C VAL A 180 -22.16 12.14 4.44
N CYS A 181 -21.62 13.04 5.26
CA CYS A 181 -20.95 12.68 6.50
C CYS A 181 -21.93 12.00 7.46
N PRO A 182 -21.67 10.75 7.90
CA PRO A 182 -22.59 9.99 8.76
C PRO A 182 -22.69 10.58 10.18
N TYR A 183 -21.77 11.47 10.57
CA TYR A 183 -21.76 12.05 11.91
C TYR A 183 -22.77 13.20 12.06
N HIS A 184 -22.68 14.22 11.20
CA HIS A 184 -23.48 15.45 11.33
C HIS A 184 -24.24 15.85 10.06
N GLY A 185 -24.18 15.03 9.01
CA GLY A 185 -24.92 15.29 7.76
C GLY A 185 -24.37 16.45 6.94
N TRP A 186 -23.08 16.81 7.10
CA TRP A 186 -22.41 17.67 6.13
C TRP A 186 -22.31 16.96 4.79
N THR A 187 -22.64 17.64 3.70
CA THR A 187 -22.73 17.06 2.37
C THR A 187 -21.70 17.70 1.46
N TYR A 188 -20.91 16.87 0.80
CA TYR A 188 -19.90 17.26 -0.18
C TYR A 188 -20.29 16.75 -1.56
N GLY A 189 -20.07 17.58 -2.59
CA GLY A 189 -20.18 17.15 -3.98
C GLY A 189 -19.08 16.15 -4.32
N LEU A 190 -19.23 15.47 -5.45
CA LEU A 190 -18.18 14.60 -5.99
C LEU A 190 -16.96 15.41 -6.49
N ASP A 191 -17.12 16.71 -6.66
CA ASP A 191 -16.05 17.68 -6.90
C ASP A 191 -15.33 18.12 -5.61
N GLY A 192 -15.75 17.61 -4.45
CA GLY A 192 -15.20 17.94 -3.14
C GLY A 192 -15.77 19.21 -2.50
N ALA A 193 -16.60 19.98 -3.19
CA ALA A 193 -17.17 21.21 -2.64
C ALA A 193 -18.13 20.91 -1.49
N LEU A 194 -18.08 21.71 -0.41
CA LEU A 194 -19.08 21.62 0.66
C LEU A 194 -20.43 22.21 0.17
N LEU A 195 -21.39 21.34 -0.10
CA LEU A 195 -22.73 21.71 -0.59
C LEU A 195 -23.66 22.12 0.55
N LYS A 196 -23.55 21.45 1.70
CA LYS A 196 -24.43 21.67 2.84
C LYS A 196 -23.71 21.45 4.16
N ALA A 197 -23.78 22.44 5.05
CA ALA A 197 -23.42 22.30 6.45
C ALA A 197 -24.68 22.50 7.32
N THR A 198 -24.98 21.54 8.18
CA THR A 198 -26.19 21.55 9.00
C THR A 198 -26.00 22.43 10.24
N ARG A 199 -27.07 23.14 10.65
CA ARG A 199 -27.13 23.89 11.92
C ARG A 199 -25.97 24.87 12.17
N ILE A 200 -25.46 25.53 11.13
CA ILE A 200 -24.32 26.46 11.22
C ILE A 200 -24.67 27.85 11.77
N THR A 201 -25.94 28.12 12.10
CA THR A 201 -26.37 29.42 12.64
C THR A 201 -25.56 29.78 13.89
N GLY A 202 -24.98 30.98 13.91
CA GLY A 202 -24.18 31.49 15.02
C GLY A 202 -22.68 31.26 14.92
N ILE A 203 -22.21 30.43 13.97
CA ILE A 203 -20.77 30.33 13.67
C ILE A 203 -20.30 31.64 13.02
N LYS A 204 -19.25 32.25 13.57
CA LYS A 204 -18.61 33.45 13.01
C LYS A 204 -17.46 33.06 12.07
N ASN A 205 -17.20 33.90 11.06
CA ASN A 205 -16.08 33.73 10.12
C ASN A 205 -16.06 32.36 9.39
N PHE A 206 -17.22 31.74 9.19
CA PHE A 206 -17.33 30.48 8.48
C PHE A 206 -17.46 30.70 6.97
N LYS A 207 -16.47 30.24 6.22
CA LYS A 207 -16.46 30.33 4.76
C LYS A 207 -16.62 28.94 4.15
N VAL A 208 -17.78 28.69 3.55
CA VAL A 208 -18.13 27.38 2.98
C VAL A 208 -17.09 26.89 1.95
N ASN A 209 -16.58 27.80 1.13
CA ASN A 209 -15.59 27.51 0.09
C ASN A 209 -14.20 27.12 0.65
N GLU A 210 -13.89 27.40 1.91
CA GLU A 210 -12.64 26.98 2.57
C GLU A 210 -12.79 25.58 3.24
N MET A 211 -14.01 25.03 3.25
CA MET A 211 -14.37 23.81 3.97
C MET A 211 -14.65 22.61 3.06
N GLY A 212 -14.25 22.68 1.78
CA GLY A 212 -14.28 21.54 0.85
C GLY A 212 -13.30 20.43 1.22
N LEU A 213 -13.46 19.25 0.62
CA LEU A 213 -12.54 18.13 0.82
C LEU A 213 -11.12 18.50 0.36
N ILE A 214 -10.12 17.95 1.03
CA ILE A 214 -8.71 18.14 0.64
C ILE A 214 -8.44 17.19 -0.54
N PRO A 215 -8.09 17.71 -1.73
CA PRO A 215 -7.87 16.89 -2.91
C PRO A 215 -6.53 16.13 -2.86
N LEU A 216 -6.48 15.01 -3.57
CA LEU A 216 -5.27 14.24 -3.86
C LEU A 216 -5.07 14.20 -5.39
N LYS A 217 -3.81 14.11 -5.85
CA LYS A 217 -3.56 13.92 -7.28
C LYS A 217 -4.00 12.52 -7.66
N VAL A 218 -4.67 12.40 -8.79
CA VAL A 218 -5.11 11.11 -9.32
C VAL A 218 -4.91 11.09 -10.83
N ALA A 219 -4.44 9.97 -11.34
CA ALA A 219 -4.30 9.73 -12.77
C ALA A 219 -4.66 8.28 -13.10
N ILE A 220 -4.76 8.01 -14.40
CA ILE A 220 -4.86 6.66 -14.95
C ILE A 220 -3.65 6.43 -15.83
N TRP A 221 -2.98 5.30 -15.66
CA TRP A 221 -1.98 4.79 -16.59
C TRP A 221 -2.27 3.31 -16.87
N GLY A 222 -2.46 2.97 -18.15
CA GLY A 222 -2.96 1.65 -18.53
C GLY A 222 -4.27 1.31 -17.79
N SER A 223 -4.30 0.15 -17.15
CA SER A 223 -5.42 -0.31 -16.33
C SER A 223 -5.41 0.19 -14.88
N PHE A 224 -4.39 0.98 -14.48
CA PHE A 224 -4.17 1.35 -13.08
C PHE A 224 -4.69 2.76 -12.77
N VAL A 225 -5.33 2.87 -11.61
CA VAL A 225 -5.64 4.15 -10.97
C VAL A 225 -4.55 4.42 -9.94
N ILE A 226 -3.86 5.55 -10.09
CA ILE A 226 -2.70 5.92 -9.28
C ILE A 226 -2.95 7.24 -8.56
N LEU A 227 -2.50 7.33 -7.30
CA LEU A 227 -2.55 8.55 -6.49
C LEU A 227 -1.15 9.05 -6.22
N ASN A 228 -1.02 10.37 -6.16
CA ASN A 228 0.15 10.99 -5.53
C ASN A 228 -0.31 11.71 -4.26
N PHE A 229 0.30 11.30 -3.15
CA PHE A 229 -0.04 11.71 -1.78
C PHE A 229 0.74 12.94 -1.30
N GLU A 230 1.60 13.50 -2.15
CA GLU A 230 2.44 14.64 -1.82
C GLU A 230 1.67 15.97 -1.93
N GLY A 231 1.59 16.70 -0.80
CA GLY A 231 1.21 18.12 -0.76
C GLY A 231 -0.30 18.43 -0.81
N VAL A 232 -0.61 19.72 -0.66
CA VAL A 232 -1.95 20.31 -0.85
C VAL A 232 -1.98 20.98 -2.21
N LEU A 233 -2.87 20.54 -3.09
CA LEU A 233 -2.88 20.96 -4.50
C LEU A 233 -3.37 22.39 -4.73
N THR A 234 -2.78 23.05 -5.72
CA THR A 234 -3.42 24.16 -6.44
C THR A 234 -4.14 23.65 -7.71
N LYS A 235 -4.99 24.47 -8.32
CA LYS A 235 -5.74 24.08 -9.53
C LYS A 235 -4.86 23.84 -10.76
N GLU A 236 -3.64 24.38 -10.78
CA GLU A 236 -2.68 24.16 -11.85
C GLU A 236 -2.06 22.75 -11.82
N ASP A 237 -2.14 22.04 -10.69
CA ASP A 237 -1.49 20.74 -10.45
C ASP A 237 -2.23 19.50 -11.03
N LEU A 238 -3.26 19.71 -11.88
CA LEU A 238 -4.18 18.65 -12.33
C LEU A 238 -3.92 18.14 -13.76
N ASP A 239 -2.91 18.66 -14.47
CA ASP A 239 -2.48 18.08 -15.75
C ASP A 239 -1.74 16.77 -15.50
N THR A 240 -2.31 15.66 -15.95
CA THR A 240 -1.80 14.29 -15.75
C THR A 240 -1.33 13.65 -17.06
N SER A 241 -1.19 14.45 -18.14
CA SER A 241 -0.80 13.98 -19.47
C SER A 241 0.60 13.35 -19.54
N VAL A 242 1.45 13.59 -18.53
CA VAL A 242 2.84 13.10 -18.43
C VAL A 242 3.04 12.04 -17.36
N VAL A 243 1.96 11.47 -16.80
CA VAL A 243 2.08 10.58 -15.63
C VAL A 243 2.89 9.31 -15.89
N GLY A 244 2.89 8.81 -17.14
CA GLY A 244 3.74 7.69 -17.53
C GLY A 244 5.23 8.01 -17.38
N ASP A 245 5.64 9.20 -17.79
CA ASP A 245 7.03 9.65 -17.68
C ASP A 245 7.43 9.88 -16.21
N GLU A 246 6.53 10.45 -15.41
CA GLU A 246 6.79 10.70 -13.98
C GLU A 246 6.87 9.42 -13.15
N TRP A 247 6.01 8.44 -13.46
CA TRP A 247 5.88 7.20 -12.70
C TRP A 247 6.86 6.12 -13.17
N LEU A 248 6.96 5.91 -14.48
CA LEU A 248 7.69 4.79 -15.09
C LEU A 248 8.96 5.23 -15.83
N GLY A 249 9.15 6.54 -16.04
CA GLY A 249 10.33 7.06 -16.74
C GLY A 249 10.45 6.51 -18.15
N THR A 250 11.68 6.19 -18.56
CA THR A 250 11.98 5.70 -19.91
C THR A 250 11.48 4.26 -20.17
N SER A 251 10.89 3.60 -19.16
CA SER A 251 10.31 2.27 -19.29
C SER A 251 8.85 2.26 -19.75
N ALA A 252 8.16 3.41 -19.72
CA ALA A 252 6.72 3.50 -20.00
C ALA A 252 6.32 2.91 -21.36
N GLU A 253 7.05 3.26 -22.42
CA GLU A 253 6.79 2.77 -23.79
C GLU A 253 7.02 1.25 -23.88
N LEU A 254 8.07 0.74 -23.25
CA LEU A 254 8.38 -0.69 -23.26
C LEU A 254 7.29 -1.50 -22.57
N LEU A 255 6.77 -1.04 -21.42
CA LEU A 255 5.69 -1.71 -20.71
C LEU A 255 4.39 -1.69 -21.53
N SER A 256 4.03 -0.55 -22.10
CA SER A 256 2.86 -0.41 -22.98
C SER A 256 2.96 -1.34 -24.20
N ALA A 257 4.13 -1.38 -24.87
CA ALA A 257 4.36 -2.25 -26.02
C ALA A 257 4.30 -3.76 -25.69
N ASN A 258 4.44 -4.13 -24.42
CA ASN A 258 4.28 -5.51 -23.94
C ASN A 258 2.87 -5.77 -23.37
N GLY A 259 1.88 -4.93 -23.68
CA GLY A 259 0.48 -5.14 -23.30
C GLY A 259 0.18 -4.82 -21.84
N VAL A 260 0.99 -3.99 -21.20
CA VAL A 260 0.65 -3.34 -19.93
C VAL A 260 -0.11 -2.05 -20.25
N ASP A 261 -1.33 -2.21 -20.73
CA ASP A 261 -2.21 -1.12 -21.17
C ASP A 261 -3.67 -1.40 -20.74
N THR A 262 -4.65 -0.99 -21.54
CA THR A 262 -6.09 -1.23 -21.30
C THR A 262 -6.67 -2.36 -22.13
N SER A 263 -5.85 -3.19 -22.76
CA SER A 263 -6.30 -4.26 -23.68
C SER A 263 -6.75 -5.54 -22.96
N LEU A 264 -6.37 -5.72 -21.69
CA LEU A 264 -6.71 -6.91 -20.90
C LEU A 264 -7.97 -6.68 -20.06
N ASP A 265 -8.82 -7.71 -19.97
CA ASP A 265 -10.00 -7.73 -19.12
C ASP A 265 -9.63 -8.07 -17.68
N TYR A 266 -10.16 -7.33 -16.71
CA TYR A 266 -9.99 -7.65 -15.29
C TYR A 266 -10.73 -8.96 -14.92
N VAL A 267 -10.03 -9.84 -14.22
CA VAL A 267 -10.55 -11.15 -13.78
C VAL A 267 -11.00 -11.09 -12.32
N CYS A 268 -10.06 -10.90 -11.39
CA CYS A 268 -10.35 -10.87 -9.96
C CYS A 268 -9.19 -10.27 -9.15
N ARG A 269 -9.45 -10.05 -7.86
CA ARG A 269 -8.47 -9.63 -6.85
C ARG A 269 -8.30 -10.71 -5.80
N ARG A 270 -7.06 -10.93 -5.35
CA ARG A 270 -6.72 -11.72 -4.16
C ARG A 270 -5.83 -10.91 -3.23
N GLU A 271 -5.97 -11.14 -1.92
CA GLU A 271 -5.23 -10.38 -0.91
C GLU A 271 -4.63 -11.34 0.11
N TYR A 272 -3.34 -11.18 0.38
CA TYR A 272 -2.60 -12.01 1.33
C TYR A 272 -2.00 -11.12 2.41
N THR A 273 -2.27 -11.44 3.67
CA THR A 273 -1.57 -10.80 4.80
C THR A 273 -0.36 -11.66 5.16
N ILE A 274 0.84 -11.08 5.11
CA ILE A 274 2.10 -11.79 5.30
C ILE A 274 2.80 -11.22 6.54
N GLU A 275 3.27 -12.10 7.42
CA GLU A 275 3.97 -11.72 8.66
C GLU A 275 5.46 -11.39 8.41
N CYS A 276 5.73 -10.53 7.43
CA CYS A 276 7.04 -9.98 7.08
C CYS A 276 7.01 -8.47 6.87
N ASN A 277 8.17 -7.82 6.93
CA ASN A 277 8.34 -6.44 6.48
C ASN A 277 8.10 -6.37 4.96
N TRP A 278 7.49 -5.29 4.47
CA TRP A 278 7.14 -5.12 3.05
C TRP A 278 8.35 -5.30 2.12
N LYS A 279 9.53 -4.85 2.54
CA LYS A 279 10.78 -4.99 1.77
C LYS A 279 11.19 -6.43 1.55
N VAL A 280 10.89 -7.34 2.49
CA VAL A 280 11.22 -8.78 2.33
C VAL A 280 10.51 -9.37 1.12
N PHE A 281 9.25 -9.00 0.88
CA PHE A 281 8.52 -9.47 -0.30
C PHE A 281 9.06 -8.82 -1.59
N CYS A 282 9.48 -7.55 -1.53
CA CYS A 282 10.17 -6.91 -2.65
C CYS A 282 11.50 -7.60 -2.97
N ASP A 283 12.32 -7.90 -1.97
CA ASP A 283 13.59 -8.61 -2.12
C ASP A 283 13.37 -9.98 -2.76
N ASN A 284 12.36 -10.73 -2.28
CA ASN A 284 11.99 -12.03 -2.86
C ASN A 284 11.71 -11.94 -4.37
N TYR A 285 11.05 -10.88 -4.82
CA TYR A 285 10.74 -10.67 -6.24
C TYR A 285 11.94 -10.20 -7.09
N LEU A 286 12.93 -9.57 -6.46
CA LEU A 286 14.01 -8.83 -7.14
C LEU A 286 15.32 -9.61 -7.26
N ASP A 287 15.29 -10.92 -6.99
CA ASP A 287 16.49 -11.76 -6.94
C ASP A 287 16.94 -12.33 -8.30
N GLY A 288 16.33 -11.88 -9.41
CA GLY A 288 16.71 -12.35 -10.75
C GLY A 288 16.30 -13.79 -11.05
N GLY A 289 15.26 -14.29 -10.35
CA GLY A 289 14.83 -15.68 -10.48
C GLY A 289 15.74 -16.68 -9.76
N TYR A 290 16.59 -16.21 -8.84
CA TYR A 290 17.61 -17.04 -8.19
C TYR A 290 16.99 -18.12 -7.28
N HIS A 291 15.92 -17.80 -6.56
CA HIS A 291 15.19 -18.76 -5.73
C HIS A 291 14.27 -19.69 -6.54
N VAL A 292 13.82 -19.28 -7.73
CA VAL A 292 12.80 -19.96 -8.54
C VAL A 292 13.06 -21.46 -8.73
N PRO A 293 14.25 -21.92 -9.18
CA PRO A 293 14.49 -23.36 -9.36
C PRO A 293 14.49 -24.18 -8.06
N TYR A 294 14.66 -23.54 -6.89
CA TYR A 294 14.68 -24.21 -5.59
C TYR A 294 13.32 -24.19 -4.91
N ALA A 295 12.59 -23.08 -5.03
CA ALA A 295 11.31 -22.83 -4.38
C ALA A 295 10.12 -23.26 -5.23
N HIS A 296 10.11 -22.89 -6.51
CA HIS A 296 8.95 -22.98 -7.39
C HIS A 296 9.16 -24.00 -8.51
N LYS A 297 9.24 -25.28 -8.15
CA LYS A 297 9.45 -26.36 -9.13
C LYS A 297 8.44 -26.34 -10.28
N GLY A 298 7.19 -25.96 -10.00
CA GLY A 298 6.15 -25.81 -11.01
C GLY A 298 6.46 -24.68 -12.00
N LEU A 299 6.72 -23.47 -11.49
CA LEU A 299 7.06 -22.31 -12.33
C LEU A 299 8.35 -22.54 -13.11
N ALA A 300 9.40 -23.03 -12.45
CA ALA A 300 10.70 -23.29 -13.06
C ALA A 300 10.61 -24.25 -14.26
N SER A 301 9.69 -25.21 -14.23
CA SER A 301 9.51 -26.16 -15.33
C SER A 301 8.94 -25.53 -16.61
N GLY A 302 8.30 -24.37 -16.50
CA GLY A 302 7.71 -23.63 -17.61
C GLY A 302 8.58 -22.49 -18.13
N LEU A 303 9.80 -22.30 -17.61
CA LEU A 303 10.69 -21.19 -17.95
C LEU A 303 12.05 -21.69 -18.43
N ASN A 304 12.65 -20.96 -19.38
CA ASN A 304 14.05 -21.14 -19.77
C ASN A 304 14.95 -20.24 -18.91
N LEU A 305 15.31 -20.69 -17.70
CA LEU A 305 16.09 -19.89 -16.75
C LEU A 305 17.48 -19.44 -17.26
N GLU A 306 18.04 -20.09 -18.29
CA GLU A 306 19.30 -19.66 -18.90
C GLU A 306 19.14 -18.35 -19.73
N SER A 307 17.91 -18.03 -20.15
CA SER A 307 17.58 -16.80 -20.87
C SER A 307 17.29 -15.60 -19.95
N TYR A 308 17.29 -15.83 -18.63
CA TYR A 308 16.89 -14.81 -17.67
C TYR A 308 17.80 -13.59 -17.76
N SER A 309 17.19 -12.41 -17.89
CA SER A 309 17.92 -11.15 -18.01
C SER A 309 17.20 -10.04 -17.26
N THR A 310 17.95 -9.02 -16.85
CA THR A 310 17.43 -7.86 -16.12
C THR A 310 17.86 -6.58 -16.81
N LYS A 311 16.90 -5.70 -17.08
CA LYS A 311 17.13 -4.33 -17.56
C LYS A 311 16.73 -3.32 -16.49
N MET A 312 17.64 -2.41 -16.19
CA MET A 312 17.45 -1.36 -15.19
C MET A 312 17.07 -0.04 -15.87
N PHE A 313 16.11 0.66 -15.27
CA PHE A 313 15.67 2.01 -15.59
C PHE A 313 15.71 2.86 -14.32
N GLU A 314 15.21 4.09 -14.36
CA GLU A 314 15.35 5.06 -13.27
C GLU A 314 14.67 4.59 -11.97
N LYS A 315 13.38 4.27 -12.04
CA LYS A 315 12.58 3.77 -10.91
C LYS A 315 12.00 2.37 -11.16
N VAL A 316 12.41 1.75 -12.26
CA VAL A 316 11.85 0.49 -12.73
C VAL A 316 12.98 -0.50 -13.03
N SER A 317 12.78 -1.75 -12.67
CA SER A 317 13.60 -2.86 -13.18
C SER A 317 12.70 -3.86 -13.88
N ILE A 318 13.12 -4.33 -15.05
CA ILE A 318 12.36 -5.30 -15.84
C ILE A 318 13.20 -6.56 -15.99
N GLN A 319 12.72 -7.64 -15.41
CA GLN A 319 13.28 -8.97 -15.57
C GLN A 319 12.54 -9.68 -16.71
N SER A 320 13.23 -10.47 -17.53
CA SER A 320 12.62 -11.19 -18.65
C SER A 320 13.21 -12.58 -18.79
N CYS A 321 12.36 -13.53 -19.16
CA CYS A 321 12.72 -14.92 -19.35
C CYS A 321 11.86 -15.53 -20.47
N ASP A 322 12.47 -16.29 -21.36
CA ASP A 322 11.76 -17.05 -22.38
C ASP A 322 10.97 -18.20 -21.72
N GLY A 323 9.86 -18.59 -22.35
CA GLY A 323 9.10 -19.77 -22.00
C GLY A 323 9.90 -21.06 -22.26
N GLY A 324 9.69 -22.06 -21.42
CA GLY A 324 10.23 -23.40 -21.63
C GLY A 324 9.61 -24.10 -22.85
N PRO A 325 10.19 -25.21 -23.34
CA PRO A 325 9.63 -25.96 -24.46
C PRO A 325 8.19 -26.40 -24.15
N VAL A 326 7.25 -26.06 -25.05
CA VAL A 326 5.87 -26.53 -24.98
C VAL A 326 5.87 -28.05 -25.13
N ASN A 327 5.77 -28.77 -24.01
CA ASN A 327 5.58 -30.20 -24.03
C ASN A 327 4.20 -30.46 -24.61
N GLY A 328 4.13 -30.79 -25.91
CA GLY A 328 2.92 -30.84 -26.75
C GLY A 328 1.81 -31.80 -26.32
N LYS A 329 1.27 -31.61 -25.12
CA LYS A 329 0.22 -32.41 -24.50
C LYS A 329 -0.86 -31.61 -23.76
N GLU A 330 -0.76 -30.29 -23.62
CA GLU A 330 -1.81 -29.51 -22.96
C GLU A 330 -2.22 -28.27 -23.77
N ASP A 331 -3.53 -28.08 -23.95
CA ASP A 331 -4.17 -26.84 -24.43
C ASP A 331 -4.08 -25.69 -23.40
N PHE A 332 -3.13 -25.78 -22.45
CA PHE A 332 -2.95 -24.83 -21.36
C PHE A 332 -1.52 -24.29 -21.38
N ASP A 333 -1.36 -23.09 -21.93
CA ASP A 333 -0.11 -22.34 -21.87
C ASP A 333 -0.40 -20.91 -21.41
N ARG A 334 -0.28 -20.68 -20.10
CA ARG A 334 -0.43 -19.34 -19.52
C ARG A 334 0.84 -18.50 -19.65
N LEU A 335 2.01 -19.13 -19.73
CA LEU A 335 3.30 -18.45 -19.71
C LEU A 335 3.63 -17.86 -21.08
N GLY A 336 3.19 -18.53 -22.14
CA GLY A 336 3.46 -18.15 -23.51
C GLY A 336 4.95 -18.22 -23.84
N SER A 337 5.35 -17.48 -24.89
CA SER A 337 6.73 -17.51 -25.37
C SER A 337 7.72 -16.73 -24.49
N ASN A 338 7.26 -15.68 -23.81
CA ASN A 338 8.09 -14.77 -23.00
C ASN A 338 7.32 -14.34 -21.76
N ALA A 339 8.03 -14.27 -20.63
CA ALA A 339 7.56 -13.68 -19.39
C ALA A 339 8.34 -12.40 -19.08
N LEU A 340 7.62 -11.36 -18.63
CA LEU A 340 8.15 -10.07 -18.23
C LEU A 340 7.72 -9.78 -16.80
N TYR A 341 8.68 -9.46 -15.93
CA TYR A 341 8.47 -9.15 -14.51
C TYR A 341 9.03 -7.76 -14.23
N ALA A 342 8.17 -6.75 -14.25
CA ALA A 342 8.55 -5.38 -13.92
C ALA A 342 8.36 -5.13 -12.42
N PHE A 343 9.32 -4.46 -11.80
CA PHE A 343 9.18 -3.85 -10.49
C PHE A 343 9.21 -2.34 -10.67
N VAL A 344 8.17 -1.67 -10.20
CA VAL A 344 8.02 -0.23 -10.16
C VAL A 344 8.19 0.20 -8.71
N TYR A 345 9.26 0.95 -8.44
CA TYR A 345 9.56 1.46 -7.12
C TYR A 345 8.39 2.30 -6.58
N PRO A 346 8.01 2.14 -5.29
CA PRO A 346 8.72 1.36 -4.29
C PRO A 346 8.26 -0.09 -4.10
N ASN A 347 7.06 -0.46 -4.54
CA ASN A 347 6.39 -1.65 -4.00
C ASN A 347 5.37 -2.29 -4.95
N PHE A 348 5.48 -2.02 -6.25
CA PHE A 348 4.51 -2.51 -7.24
C PHE A 348 5.18 -3.38 -8.28
N MET A 349 4.61 -4.56 -8.52
CA MET A 349 5.10 -5.51 -9.50
C MET A 349 4.06 -5.71 -10.59
N ILE A 350 4.52 -5.89 -11.82
CA ILE A 350 3.69 -6.21 -12.99
C ILE A 350 4.30 -7.44 -13.66
N ASN A 351 3.54 -8.52 -13.68
CA ASN A 351 3.91 -9.80 -14.25
C ASN A 351 3.10 -10.02 -15.53
N ARG A 352 3.74 -10.01 -16.69
CA ARG A 352 3.11 -10.23 -17.98
C ARG A 352 3.58 -11.55 -18.59
N TYR A 353 2.63 -12.42 -18.88
CA TYR A 353 2.84 -13.75 -19.43
C TYR A 353 1.88 -13.99 -20.60
N GLY A 354 2.29 -14.53 -21.76
CA GLY A 354 1.36 -14.95 -22.82
C GLY A 354 0.03 -14.14 -22.91
N PRO A 355 -1.15 -14.72 -22.60
CA PRO A 355 -2.44 -14.00 -22.50
C PRO A 355 -2.81 -13.50 -21.09
N TRP A 356 -1.98 -13.70 -20.08
CA TRP A 356 -2.24 -13.42 -18.66
C TRP A 356 -1.39 -12.26 -18.10
N MET A 357 -1.96 -11.48 -17.20
CA MET A 357 -1.19 -10.52 -16.41
C MET A 357 -1.64 -10.59 -14.96
N ASP A 358 -0.69 -10.52 -14.04
CA ASP A 358 -0.98 -10.22 -12.65
C ASP A 358 -0.07 -9.12 -12.10
N THR A 359 -0.54 -8.46 -11.06
CA THR A 359 0.21 -7.43 -10.36
C THR A 359 0.38 -7.79 -8.89
N ASN A 360 1.42 -7.28 -8.25
CA ASN A 360 1.63 -7.45 -6.80
C ASN A 360 1.83 -6.06 -6.20
N LEU A 361 0.87 -5.59 -5.40
CA LEU A 361 1.01 -4.34 -4.65
C LEU A 361 1.28 -4.66 -3.18
N VAL A 362 2.47 -4.34 -2.69
CA VAL A 362 2.88 -4.63 -1.32
C VAL A 362 2.58 -3.44 -0.40
N VAL A 363 1.47 -3.49 0.33
CA VAL A 363 1.04 -2.43 1.25
C VAL A 363 1.59 -2.70 2.67
N PRO A 364 2.39 -1.78 3.25
CA PRO A 364 2.94 -2.00 4.59
C PRO A 364 1.86 -1.77 5.67
N LEU A 365 1.61 -2.78 6.50
CA LEU A 365 0.64 -2.74 7.62
C LEU A 365 1.30 -2.57 8.99
N GLY A 366 2.63 -2.46 9.01
CA GLY A 366 3.46 -2.26 10.19
C GLY A 366 4.92 -2.63 9.90
N PRO A 367 5.80 -2.61 10.91
CA PRO A 367 7.22 -2.91 10.73
C PRO A 367 7.49 -4.39 10.39
N ARG A 368 6.54 -5.29 10.69
CA ARG A 368 6.67 -6.75 10.56
C ARG A 368 5.44 -7.40 9.90
N LYS A 369 4.68 -6.62 9.13
CA LYS A 369 3.48 -7.09 8.45
C LYS A 369 3.23 -6.26 7.19
N CYS A 370 2.92 -6.94 6.10
CA CYS A 370 2.40 -6.34 4.88
C CYS A 370 1.15 -7.06 4.40
N GLN A 371 0.43 -6.41 3.50
CA GLN A 371 -0.58 -7.03 2.66
C GLN A 371 -0.08 -6.99 1.22
N VAL A 372 -0.14 -8.11 0.52
CA VAL A 372 0.12 -8.16 -0.92
C VAL A 372 -1.21 -8.33 -1.63
N ILE A 373 -1.52 -7.38 -2.50
CA ILE A 373 -2.75 -7.33 -3.28
C ILE A 373 -2.41 -7.76 -4.71
N PHE A 374 -3.09 -8.81 -5.17
CA PHE A 374 -3.01 -9.32 -6.52
C PHE A 374 -4.23 -8.92 -7.32
N ASP A 375 -4.04 -8.24 -8.45
CA ASP A 375 -5.06 -8.08 -9.47
C ASP A 375 -4.69 -8.91 -10.70
N TYR A 376 -5.65 -9.68 -11.22
CA TYR A 376 -5.47 -10.56 -12.37
C TYR A 376 -6.20 -10.01 -13.58
N PHE A 377 -5.57 -10.07 -14.74
CA PHE A 377 -6.09 -9.62 -16.03
C PHE A 377 -5.83 -10.66 -17.11
N LEU A 378 -6.69 -10.70 -18.12
CA LEU A 378 -6.68 -11.73 -19.15
C LEU A 378 -6.99 -11.15 -20.53
N ASP A 379 -6.37 -11.71 -21.56
CA ASP A 379 -6.70 -11.42 -22.95
C ASP A 379 -8.21 -11.70 -23.21
N PRO A 380 -8.96 -10.72 -23.77
CA PRO A 380 -10.40 -10.86 -24.01
C PRO A 380 -10.80 -12.10 -24.83
N SER A 381 -9.90 -12.64 -25.65
CA SER A 381 -10.13 -13.87 -26.43
C SER A 381 -10.34 -15.12 -25.56
N LEU A 382 -9.88 -15.10 -24.31
CA LEU A 382 -9.97 -16.21 -23.36
C LEU A 382 -10.95 -15.95 -22.21
N ARG A 383 -11.65 -14.81 -22.20
CA ARG A 383 -12.53 -14.39 -21.09
C ARG A 383 -13.60 -15.42 -20.71
N ASP A 384 -14.09 -16.19 -21.68
CA ASP A 384 -15.14 -17.19 -21.51
C ASP A 384 -14.56 -18.60 -21.22
N ASN A 385 -13.22 -18.74 -21.21
CA ASN A 385 -12.53 -19.99 -20.93
C ASN A 385 -12.33 -20.19 -19.42
N THR A 386 -13.38 -20.65 -18.75
CA THR A 386 -13.38 -20.84 -17.29
C THR A 386 -12.33 -21.83 -16.79
N ASP A 387 -11.98 -22.85 -17.59
CA ASP A 387 -10.95 -23.84 -17.23
C ASP A 387 -9.55 -23.21 -17.26
N PHE A 388 -9.25 -22.40 -18.27
CA PHE A 388 -7.99 -21.65 -18.34
C PHE A 388 -7.84 -20.67 -17.18
N ILE A 389 -8.90 -19.93 -16.87
CA ILE A 389 -8.93 -18.98 -15.74
C ILE A 389 -8.70 -19.72 -14.42
N GLY A 390 -9.44 -20.81 -14.18
CA GLY A 390 -9.34 -21.61 -12.96
C GLY A 390 -7.93 -22.14 -12.73
N LYS A 391 -7.34 -22.78 -13.75
CA LYS A 391 -5.97 -23.31 -13.68
C LYS A 391 -4.92 -22.21 -13.49
N SER A 392 -5.03 -21.09 -14.21
CA SER A 392 -4.09 -19.97 -14.06
C SER A 392 -4.10 -19.40 -12.65
N LEU A 393 -5.28 -19.27 -12.06
CA LEU A 393 -5.46 -18.81 -10.69
C LEU A 393 -4.97 -19.82 -9.64
N GLU A 394 -5.11 -21.13 -9.90
CA GLU A 394 -4.56 -22.18 -9.03
C GLU A 394 -3.02 -22.20 -9.07
N ASP A 395 -2.42 -22.03 -10.24
CA ASP A 395 -0.96 -21.99 -10.38
C ASP A 395 -0.37 -20.72 -9.75
N SER A 396 -1.04 -19.56 -9.89
CA SER A 396 -0.66 -18.37 -9.15
C SER A 396 -0.79 -18.56 -7.64
N GLU A 397 -1.86 -19.19 -7.14
CA GLU A 397 -2.04 -19.47 -5.71
C GLU A 397 -0.88 -20.30 -5.14
N LYS A 398 -0.46 -21.37 -5.84
CA LYS A 398 0.63 -22.24 -5.39
C LYS A 398 1.93 -21.46 -5.20
N VAL A 399 2.30 -20.65 -6.20
CA VAL A 399 3.51 -19.81 -6.14
C VAL A 399 3.41 -18.82 -4.97
N GLN A 400 2.25 -18.17 -4.78
CA GLN A 400 2.09 -17.22 -3.68
C GLN A 400 2.20 -17.87 -2.30
N MET A 401 1.63 -19.06 -2.13
CA MET A 401 1.75 -19.78 -0.87
C MET A 401 3.19 -20.22 -0.59
N GLU A 402 3.97 -20.56 -1.62
CA GLU A 402 5.39 -20.86 -1.49
C GLU A 402 6.19 -19.61 -1.07
N ASP A 403 5.96 -18.47 -1.71
CA ASP A 403 6.60 -17.18 -1.39
C ASP A 403 6.28 -16.68 0.01
N ILE A 404 5.04 -16.82 0.47
CA ILE A 404 4.62 -16.44 1.83
C ILE A 404 5.46 -17.20 2.87
N ILE A 405 5.63 -18.51 2.68
CA ILE A 405 6.40 -19.34 3.61
C ILE A 405 7.86 -18.88 3.67
N LEU A 406 8.45 -18.56 2.52
CA LEU A 406 9.83 -18.05 2.42
C LEU A 406 9.97 -16.69 3.09
N CYS A 407 9.12 -15.73 2.75
CA CYS A 407 9.17 -14.37 3.28
C CYS A 407 9.02 -14.35 4.81
N GLU A 408 8.08 -15.11 5.37
CA GLU A 408 7.91 -15.19 6.82
C GLU A 408 9.10 -15.88 7.51
N ALA A 409 9.73 -16.85 6.86
CA ALA A 409 10.95 -17.48 7.36
C ALA A 409 12.13 -16.51 7.34
N VAL A 410 12.30 -15.76 6.25
CA VAL A 410 13.32 -14.70 6.12
C VAL A 410 13.14 -13.64 7.21
N GLN A 411 11.91 -13.17 7.45
CA GLN A 411 11.64 -12.22 8.54
C GLN A 411 12.09 -12.75 9.90
N ARG A 412 11.77 -14.01 10.24
CA ARG A 412 12.26 -14.63 11.49
C ARG A 412 13.78 -14.76 11.53
N GLY A 413 14.41 -15.00 10.38
CA GLY A 413 15.87 -15.04 10.24
C GLY A 413 16.53 -13.68 10.49
N LEU A 414 15.96 -12.61 9.93
CA LEU A 414 16.41 -11.22 10.12
C LEU A 414 16.35 -10.78 11.59
N GLU A 415 15.42 -11.35 12.36
CA GLU A 415 15.25 -11.09 13.80
C GLU A 415 16.24 -11.88 14.68
N SER A 416 16.97 -12.84 14.10
CA SER A 416 17.96 -13.62 14.83
C SER A 416 19.20 -12.76 15.12
N PRO A 417 19.73 -12.77 16.37
CA PRO A 417 20.95 -12.05 16.71
C PRO A 417 22.20 -12.57 15.95
N ALA A 418 22.08 -13.70 15.25
CA ALA A 418 23.15 -14.27 14.44
C ALA A 418 23.29 -13.64 13.05
N TYR A 419 22.31 -12.86 12.60
CA TYR A 419 22.29 -12.24 11.28
C TYR A 419 22.24 -10.72 11.37
N SER A 420 22.96 -10.04 10.48
CA SER A 420 22.89 -8.58 10.33
C SER A 420 22.87 -8.18 8.86
N ILE A 421 23.86 -8.64 8.08
CA ILE A 421 24.01 -8.30 6.65
C ILE A 421 24.34 -9.54 5.82
N GLY A 422 24.01 -9.49 4.53
CA GLY A 422 24.34 -10.49 3.52
C GLY A 422 25.11 -9.90 2.33
N ARG A 423 25.40 -10.74 1.35
CA ARG A 423 26.05 -10.36 0.09
C ARG A 423 25.08 -10.57 -1.05
N TYR A 424 25.12 -9.67 -2.03
CA TYR A 424 24.42 -9.89 -3.29
C TYR A 424 25.18 -10.90 -4.17
N SER A 425 24.44 -11.60 -5.00
CA SER A 425 24.89 -12.32 -6.18
C SER A 425 24.82 -11.37 -7.38
N PRO A 426 25.96 -10.83 -7.88
CA PRO A 426 25.98 -9.72 -8.84
C PRO A 426 25.25 -9.97 -10.15
N ASN A 427 25.18 -11.23 -10.58
CA ASN A 427 24.63 -11.60 -11.89
C ASN A 427 23.10 -11.73 -11.89
N VAL A 428 22.46 -11.79 -10.72
CA VAL A 428 21.02 -12.05 -10.60
C VAL A 428 20.31 -11.07 -9.66
N GLU A 429 20.95 -10.63 -8.57
CA GLU A 429 20.33 -9.73 -7.57
C GLU A 429 20.57 -8.24 -7.85
N MET A 430 20.87 -7.87 -9.10
CA MET A 430 21.15 -6.49 -9.49
C MET A 430 19.92 -5.56 -9.41
N ALA A 431 18.72 -6.09 -9.62
CA ALA A 431 17.48 -5.36 -9.38
C ALA A 431 17.25 -5.09 -7.89
N MET A 432 17.56 -6.06 -7.01
CA MET A 432 17.47 -5.92 -5.56
C MET A 432 18.44 -4.84 -5.04
N HIS A 433 19.70 -4.86 -5.50
CA HIS A 433 20.66 -3.82 -5.13
C HIS A 433 20.19 -2.42 -5.56
N HIS A 434 19.65 -2.30 -6.78
CA HIS A 434 19.08 -1.03 -7.25
C HIS A 434 17.91 -0.55 -6.40
N PHE A 435 16.99 -1.44 -6.02
CA PHE A 435 15.90 -1.13 -5.10
C PHE A 435 16.43 -0.57 -3.77
N HIS A 436 17.45 -1.20 -3.19
CA HIS A 436 18.07 -0.71 -1.96
C HIS A 436 18.77 0.65 -2.12
N CYS A 437 19.37 0.93 -3.28
CA CYS A 437 19.92 2.25 -3.58
C CYS A 437 18.83 3.33 -3.66
N LEU A 438 17.74 3.09 -4.38
CA LEU A 438 16.60 4.02 -4.45
C LEU A 438 15.97 4.25 -3.07
N LEU A 439 15.84 3.18 -2.28
CA LEU A 439 15.32 3.28 -0.93
C LEU A 439 16.24 4.11 -0.03
N TYR A 440 17.55 3.91 -0.10
CA TYR A 440 18.54 4.73 0.61
C TYR A 440 18.40 6.22 0.26
N GLU A 441 18.27 6.55 -1.03
CA GLU A 441 18.13 7.93 -1.51
C GLU A 441 16.92 8.61 -0.86
N ASN A 442 15.76 7.95 -0.87
CA ASN A 442 14.55 8.48 -0.24
C ASN A 442 14.69 8.62 1.28
N LEU A 443 15.23 7.61 1.96
CA LEU A 443 15.35 7.61 3.43
C LEU A 443 16.42 8.60 3.96
N SER A 444 17.27 9.11 3.07
CA SER A 444 18.35 10.05 3.40
C SER A 444 17.97 11.53 3.27
N ILE A 445 16.78 11.85 2.70
CA ILE A 445 16.21 13.22 2.61
C ILE A 445 15.74 13.68 3.98
#